data_AF-A0A2H9L6N9-F1
#
_entry.id   AF-A0A2H9L6N9-F1
#
_cell.length_a   1.000
_cell.length_b   1.000
_cell.length_c   1.000
_cell.angle_alpha   90.00
_cell.angle_beta   90.00
_cell.angle_gamma   90.00
#
_symmetry.space_group_name_H-M   'P 1'
#
loop_
_entity.id
_entity.type
_entity.pdbx_description
1 polymer ?
#
loop_
_entity_poly.entity_id
_entity_poly.type
_entity_poly.pdbx_seq_one_letter_code
_entity_poly.pdbx_strand_id
1 'polypeptide(L)'
;MSVELTNFVKILKSKERKIAYTKHAPKRAETRSMSLGIFESDIKNETPVAVVEQKCESLGERKFDVYYRQASGLYHRYVIVLNETIRLITLMRISKDLQKNLVRKR
;
A
#
# COMPACT_ATOMS: atom_id res chain seq x y z
N MET A 1 -12.39 13.44 1.93
CA MET A 1 -11.21 12.57 2.12
C MET A 1 -11.57 11.57 3.22
N SER A 2 -11.35 10.25 3.07
CA SER A 2 -11.76 9.30 4.11
C SER A 2 -10.93 9.48 5.40
N VAL A 3 -11.52 9.16 6.55
CA VAL A 3 -10.85 9.23 7.86
C VAL A 3 -9.61 8.34 7.88
N GLU A 4 -9.71 7.14 7.29
CA GLU A 4 -8.60 6.18 7.18
C GLU A 4 -7.42 6.74 6.39
N LEU A 5 -7.68 7.39 5.24
CA LEU A 5 -6.64 8.01 4.42
C LEU A 5 -5.90 9.11 5.19
N THR A 6 -6.66 9.97 5.88
CA THR A 6 -6.07 11.07 6.67
C THR A 6 -5.21 10.54 7.81
N ASN A 7 -5.68 9.52 8.53
CA ASN A 7 -4.94 8.88 9.60
C ASN A 7 -3.67 8.19 9.09
N PHE A 8 -3.77 7.46 7.97
CA PHE A 8 -2.62 6.82 7.35
C PHE A 8 -1.52 7.83 6.98
N VAL A 9 -1.89 8.92 6.30
CA VAL A 9 -0.92 9.96 5.90
C VAL A 9 -0.27 10.60 7.12
N LYS A 10 -1.04 10.87 8.19
CA LYS A 10 -0.49 11.38 9.46
C LYS A 10 0.52 10.42 10.07
N ILE A 11 0.20 9.13 10.14
CA ILE A 11 1.10 8.10 10.69
C ILE A 11 2.36 8.00 9.84
N LEU A 12 2.21 7.97 8.52
CA LEU A 12 3.33 7.83 7.59
C LEU A 12 4.29 9.02 7.73
N LYS A 13 3.77 10.25 7.82
CA LYS A 13 4.57 11.48 7.93
C LYS A 13 5.09 11.78 9.34
N SER A 14 4.53 11.17 10.39
CA SER A 14 4.92 11.49 11.77
C SER A 14 6.34 11.07 12.13
N LYS A 15 6.90 10.09 11.42
CA LYS A 15 8.24 9.56 11.66
C LYS A 15 8.79 8.96 10.37
N GLU A 16 10.04 9.28 10.05
CA GLU A 16 10.75 8.60 8.97
C GLU A 16 10.98 7.13 9.35
N ARG A 17 10.64 6.23 8.43
CA ARG A 17 10.72 4.78 8.63
C ARG A 17 11.49 4.14 7.51
N LYS A 18 12.32 3.15 7.86
CA LYS A 18 13.00 2.32 6.87
C LYS A 18 11.99 1.44 6.15
N ILE A 19 12.19 1.29 4.84
CA ILE A 19 11.43 0.36 4.02
C ILE A 19 12.05 -1.03 4.17
N ALA A 20 11.21 -2.03 4.43
CA ALA A 20 11.61 -3.43 4.50
C ALA A 20 10.75 -4.27 3.55
N TYR A 21 11.37 -5.25 2.91
CA TYR A 21 10.67 -6.16 1.99
C TYR A 21 10.50 -7.52 2.66
N THR A 22 9.29 -8.07 2.62
CA THR A 22 9.12 -9.50 2.93
C THR A 22 9.76 -10.36 1.85
N LYS A 23 10.10 -11.62 2.18
CA LYS A 23 10.60 -12.59 1.18
C LYS A 23 9.67 -12.76 -0.02
N HIS A 24 8.37 -12.52 0.15
CA HIS A 24 7.37 -12.66 -0.90
C HIS A 24 7.28 -11.44 -1.83
N ALA A 25 7.61 -10.24 -1.35
CA ALA A 25 7.41 -9.01 -2.12
C ALA A 25 8.28 -8.93 -3.39
N PRO A 26 9.60 -9.23 -3.39
CA PRO A 26 10.41 -9.23 -4.60
C PRO A 26 9.92 -10.22 -5.66
N LYS A 27 9.58 -11.46 -5.25
CA LYS A 27 9.03 -12.49 -6.15
C LYS A 27 7.70 -12.05 -6.78
N ARG A 28 6.85 -11.35 -6.00
CA ARG A 28 5.61 -10.76 -6.51
C ARG A 28 5.87 -9.59 -7.46
N ALA A 29 6.89 -8.78 -7.19
CA ALA A 29 7.31 -7.69 -8.06
C ALA A 29 7.72 -8.21 -9.44
N GLU A 30 8.59 -9.23 -9.47
CA GLU A 30 9.04 -9.90 -10.70
C GLU A 30 7.87 -10.50 -11.49
N THR A 31 7.04 -11.33 -10.85
CA THR A 31 5.89 -11.98 -11.51
C THR A 31 4.83 -10.99 -12.01
N ARG A 32 4.81 -9.76 -11.48
CA ARG A 32 3.89 -8.69 -11.90
C ARG A 32 4.57 -7.64 -12.78
N SER A 33 5.84 -7.83 -13.15
CA SER A 33 6.64 -6.90 -13.94
C SER A 33 6.57 -5.47 -13.37
N MET A 34 6.73 -5.37 -12.06
CA MET A 34 6.75 -4.12 -11.31
C MET A 34 8.11 -3.95 -10.62
N SER A 35 8.65 -2.74 -10.66
CA SER A 35 9.86 -2.40 -9.89
C SER A 35 9.49 -2.07 -8.44
N LEU A 36 10.29 -2.56 -7.49
CA LEU A 36 10.19 -2.14 -6.08
C LEU A 36 10.48 -0.65 -5.90
N GLY A 37 11.29 -0.04 -6.80
CA GLY A 37 11.56 1.39 -6.77
C GLY A 37 10.32 2.26 -7.01
N ILE A 38 9.31 1.73 -7.70
CA ILE A 38 8.01 2.43 -7.85
C ILE A 38 7.33 2.54 -6.48
N PHE A 39 7.35 1.47 -5.68
CA PHE A 39 6.81 1.52 -4.33
C PHE A 39 7.55 2.52 -3.45
N GLU A 40 8.89 2.56 -3.52
CA GLU A 40 9.68 3.54 -2.76
C GLU A 40 9.39 4.98 -3.17
N SER A 41 9.17 5.22 -4.47
CA SER A 41 8.78 6.54 -4.97
C SER A 41 7.38 6.91 -4.49
N ASP A 42 6.40 6.02 -4.66
CA ASP A 42 5.00 6.27 -4.27
C ASP A 42 4.90 6.55 -2.77
N ILE A 43 5.55 5.76 -1.92
CA ILE A 43 5.46 5.92 -0.46
C ILE A 43 6.13 7.21 0.05
N LYS A 44 7.16 7.71 -0.64
CA LYS A 44 7.94 8.90 -0.22
C LYS A 44 7.39 10.20 -0.81
N ASN A 45 6.99 10.16 -2.08
CA ASN A 45 6.75 11.37 -2.88
C ASN A 45 5.27 11.61 -3.17
N GLU A 46 4.44 10.56 -3.14
CA GLU A 46 3.04 10.64 -3.55
C GLU A 46 2.08 10.61 -2.37
N THR A 47 0.84 11.06 -2.62
CA THR A 47 -0.26 10.90 -1.67
C THR A 47 -1.17 9.78 -2.16
N PRO A 48 -1.47 8.76 -1.31
CA PRO A 48 -2.37 7.69 -1.71
C PRO A 48 -3.78 8.22 -2.00
N VAL A 49 -4.43 7.63 -2.99
CA VAL A 49 -5.81 7.99 -3.36
C VAL A 49 -6.84 7.26 -2.50
N ALA A 50 -6.47 6.12 -1.93
CA ALA A 50 -7.29 5.35 -1.01
C ALA A 50 -6.41 4.52 -0.08
N VAL A 51 -6.90 4.30 1.13
CA VAL A 51 -6.30 3.40 2.12
C VAL A 51 -7.44 2.65 2.80
N VAL A 52 -7.25 1.36 3.06
CA VAL A 52 -8.15 0.52 3.84
C VAL A 52 -7.35 -0.21 4.90
N GLU A 53 -7.71 -0.04 6.17
CA GLU A 53 -7.08 -0.77 7.27
C GLU A 53 -7.59 -2.21 7.31
N GLN A 54 -6.69 -3.16 7.50
CA GLN A 54 -7.00 -4.58 7.64
C GLN A 54 -6.73 -5.03 9.07
N LYS A 55 -7.43 -6.08 9.51
CA LYS A 55 -7.09 -6.76 10.76
C LYS A 55 -5.64 -7.24 10.69
N CYS A 56 -4.88 -6.96 11.73
CA CYS A 56 -3.51 -7.39 11.93
C CYS A 56 -3.47 -8.30 13.16
N GLU A 57 -2.78 -9.43 13.06
CA GLU A 57 -2.69 -10.42 14.14
C GLU A 57 -1.63 -10.03 15.18
N SER A 58 -0.64 -9.22 14.77
CA SER A 58 0.49 -8.82 15.61
C SER A 58 0.20 -7.53 16.38
N LEU A 59 0.42 -7.56 17.70
CA LEU A 59 0.32 -6.38 18.57
C LEU A 59 1.31 -5.31 18.14
N GLY A 60 0.85 -4.06 18.05
CA GLY A 60 1.68 -2.90 17.65
C GLY A 60 1.94 -2.77 16.14
N GLU A 61 1.44 -3.69 15.33
CA GLU A 61 1.51 -3.60 13.87
C GLU A 61 0.15 -3.20 13.29
N ARG A 62 0.17 -2.32 12.28
CA ARG A 62 -1.04 -1.92 11.55
C ARG A 62 -0.90 -2.28 10.08
N LYS A 63 -1.90 -2.97 9.53
CA LYS A 63 -1.87 -3.48 8.15
C LYS A 63 -2.81 -2.67 7.28
N PHE A 64 -2.33 -2.26 6.11
CA PHE A 64 -3.08 -1.42 5.18
C PHE A 64 -3.02 -1.96 3.76
N ASP A 65 -4.16 -1.88 3.07
CA ASP A 65 -4.21 -1.82 1.62
C ASP A 65 -4.12 -0.35 1.19
N VAL A 66 -3.07 0.01 0.46
CA VAL A 66 -2.79 1.38 0.03
C VAL A 66 -2.84 1.45 -1.49
N TYR A 67 -3.47 2.49 -2.01
CA TYR A 67 -3.67 2.67 -3.45
C TYR A 67 -3.08 3.99 -3.91
N TYR A 68 -2.20 3.92 -4.90
CA TYR A 68 -1.61 5.09 -5.58
C TYR A 68 -2.06 5.13 -7.03
N ARG A 69 -2.20 6.34 -7.57
CA ARG A 69 -2.61 6.53 -8.96
C ARG A 69 -1.40 6.32 -9.87
N GLN A 70 -1.53 5.44 -10.85
CA GLN A 70 -0.48 5.21 -11.85
C GLN A 70 -0.79 5.99 -13.14
N ALA A 71 -1.96 5.73 -13.73
CA ALA A 71 -2.40 6.33 -14.99
C ALA A 71 -3.94 6.39 -15.02
N SER A 72 -4.53 6.84 -16.12
CA SER A 72 -5.98 6.86 -16.27
C SER A 72 -6.56 5.44 -16.08
N GLY A 73 -7.36 5.26 -15.04
CA GLY A 73 -8.01 3.97 -14.73
C GLY A 73 -7.12 2.91 -14.07
N LEU A 74 -5.81 3.16 -13.90
CA LEU A 74 -4.84 2.21 -13.32
C LEU A 74 -4.24 2.71 -12.02
N TYR A 75 -4.05 1.79 -11.09
CA TYR A 75 -3.56 2.04 -9.74
C TYR A 75 -2.49 1.02 -9.34
N HIS A 76 -1.52 1.48 -8.56
CA HIS A 76 -0.70 0.59 -7.75
C HIS A 76 -1.43 0.29 -6.46
N ARG A 77 -1.56 -0.99 -6.12
CA ARG A 77 -2.02 -1.46 -4.83
C ARG A 77 -0.87 -2.09 -4.08
N TYR A 78 -0.67 -1.64 -2.85
CA TYR A 78 0.32 -2.16 -1.93
C TYR A 78 -0.38 -2.70 -0.69
N VAL A 79 0.07 -3.85 -0.22
CA VAL A 79 -0.26 -4.33 1.13
C VAL A 79 0.95 -4.10 1.98
N ILE A 80 0.81 -3.22 2.98
CA ILE A 80 1.92 -2.85 3.85
C ILE A 80 1.56 -3.06 5.31
N VAL A 81 2.58 -3.30 6.12
CA VAL A 81 2.49 -3.28 7.58
C VAL A 81 3.33 -2.11 8.08
N LEU A 82 2.75 -1.30 8.95
CA LEU A 82 3.38 -0.15 9.59
C LEU A 82 3.62 -0.44 11.07
N ASN A 83 4.88 -0.27 11.48
CA ASN A 83 5.32 -0.16 12.87
C ASN A 83 6.50 0.84 12.94
N GLU A 84 7.67 0.41 13.42
CA GLU A 84 8.95 1.11 13.26
C GLU A 84 9.49 1.11 11.82
N THR A 85 9.02 0.17 11.01
CA THR A 85 9.38 0.00 9.60
C THR A 85 8.13 0.05 8.73
N ILE A 86 8.33 0.34 7.44
CA ILE A 86 7.31 0.18 6.41
C ILE A 86 7.59 -1.14 5.72
N ARG A 87 6.86 -2.19 6.09
CA ARG A 87 7.08 -3.52 5.56
C ARG A 87 6.15 -3.78 4.39
N LEU A 88 6.70 -3.95 3.19
CA LEU A 88 5.94 -4.33 2.00
C LEU A 88 5.68 -5.84 1.98
N ILE A 89 4.40 -6.21 2.03
CA ILE A 89 3.95 -7.60 1.98
C ILE A 89 3.74 -8.03 0.52
N THR A 90 3.01 -7.24 -0.25
CA THR A 90 2.79 -7.50 -1.68
C THR A 90 2.48 -6.22 -2.44
N LEU A 91 2.70 -6.25 -3.76
CA LEU A 91 2.43 -5.17 -4.68
C LEU A 91 1.72 -5.70 -5.93
N MET A 92 0.85 -4.89 -6.52
CA MET A 92 0.16 -5.23 -7.76
C MET A 92 -0.35 -3.98 -8.49
N ARG A 93 -0.44 -4.06 -9.81
CA ARG A 93 -1.24 -3.14 -10.62
C ARG A 93 -2.69 -3.62 -10.65
N ILE A 94 -3.64 -2.70 -10.51
CA ILE A 94 -5.08 -2.98 -10.62
C ILE A 94 -5.78 -1.86 -11.42
N SER A 95 -6.90 -2.18 -12.04
CA SER A 95 -7.81 -1.18 -12.61
C SER A 95 -8.92 -0.77 -11.63
N LYS A 96 -9.47 0.44 -11.77
CA LYS A 96 -10.56 0.96 -10.92
C LYS A 96 -11.78 0.04 -10.90
N ASP A 97 -12.07 -0.62 -12.01
CA ASP A 97 -13.21 -1.53 -12.14
C ASP A 97 -13.02 -2.80 -11.31
N LEU A 98 -11.79 -3.30 -11.21
CA LEU A 98 -11.46 -4.40 -10.30
C LEU A 98 -11.63 -3.96 -8.83
N GLN A 99 -11.25 -2.73 -8.50
CA GLN A 99 -11.39 -2.17 -7.15
C GLN A 99 -12.86 -1.99 -6.73
N LYS A 100 -13.72 -1.42 -7.60
CA LYS A 100 -15.16 -1.27 -7.34
C LYS A 100 -15.86 -2.62 -7.09
N ASN A 101 -15.45 -3.66 -7.83
CA ASN A 101 -15.98 -5.01 -7.66
C ASN A 101 -15.49 -5.70 -6.37
N LEU A 102 -14.32 -5.34 -5.85
CA LEU A 102 -13.80 -5.83 -4.57
C LEU A 102 -14.46 -5.16 -3.36
N VAL A 103 -14.83 -3.88 -3.46
CA VAL A 103 -15.52 -3.13 -2.39
C VAL A 103 -17.00 -3.51 -2.28
N ARG A 104 -17.66 -3.87 -3.40
CA ARG A 104 -19.08 -4.30 -3.42
C ARG A 104 -19.35 -5.70 -2.86
N LYS A 105 -18.31 -6.52 -2.61
CA LYS A 105 -18.45 -7.89 -2.09
C LYS A 105 -18.24 -8.01 -0.56
N ARG A 106 -18.36 -6.90 0.17
CA ARG A 106 -18.37 -6.91 1.65
C ARG A 106 -19.72 -6.48 2.17
#